data_AF-A0A930L346-F1
#
_entry.id   AF-A0A930L346-F1
#
_cell.length_a   1.000
_cell.length_b   1.000
_cell.length_c   1.000
_cell.angle_alpha   90.00
_cell.angle_beta   90.00
_cell.angle_gamma   90.00
#
_symmetry.space_group_name_H-M   'P 1'
#
loop_
_entity.id
_entity.type
_entity.pdbx_description
1 polymer ?
#
loop_
_entity_poly.entity_id
_entity_poly.type
_entity_poly.pdbx_seq_one_letter_code
_entity_poly.pdbx_strand_id
1 'polypeptide(L)'
;MCDWKPGPRCFTHYAPHFAKAQDEYNAALLLAMSEAANGGEVSAATRRLLDEKFLAYMHAQKEFYTSPKARDQFLEGAIQQRIDMLSGEVTVENKELQELIVDHQRRNLDMLEKQAVDGAHRWEQAKLASKIANDRNENALERGVFSEAAYSPEEIAQVDIRQWDRACPDGELILDGFEDKLHLSEASGIHREMSITRHVRLETPTGERVHLDIEARIMQKTKGSSSYTVEYLIKQGGETLGILIPNSSTQDAYYNVGAVYENRPAVREPWQDLHKGVRLRKNDWAHFARANELTDEELAEIKSNYARTHQILTSSAEAGDTTMFSRHNAFNDKVNRTHRGHRHNSTTEQFVTEQGARTSFNSVQGAKENVAQTLGSLDSTLLDVAVKARRQGIRTYAAEQFGAEDQKDRNRVEAESREIMANEPERLQPKSRSEKRNRGGGRDRVERNLAREQRRANQFADSPVVAARRKTEVERTNSAMQKMQQTQGGLIYSARVEPNRQLTDPHDFHAGHFYRVSATQAGGNKKWVSVPFTQEGKLAGGLKAYKHPAKPGMVVIRKGQKAVVVVSAQQFDAMADVRR
;
A
#
# COMPACT_ATOMS: atom_id res chain seq x y z
N MET A 1 -8.84 -10.26 14.68
CA MET A 1 -9.69 -9.15 14.15
C MET A 1 -9.01 -7.81 14.31
N CYS A 2 -8.26 -7.57 15.40
CA CYS A 2 -7.37 -6.41 15.63
C CYS A 2 -6.23 -6.24 14.58
N ASP A 3 -6.30 -6.94 13.44
CA ASP A 3 -5.19 -7.25 12.51
C ASP A 3 -5.25 -6.52 11.17
N TRP A 4 -6.41 -6.00 10.77
CA TRP A 4 -6.53 -5.32 9.48
C TRP A 4 -7.15 -3.95 9.68
N LYS A 5 -6.35 -2.91 9.46
CA LYS A 5 -6.86 -1.55 9.25
C LYS A 5 -7.42 -1.46 7.82
N PRO A 6 -8.46 -0.65 7.57
CA PRO A 6 -9.08 0.33 8.48
C PRO A 6 -10.08 -0.24 9.50
N GLY A 7 -10.17 -1.57 9.68
CA GLY A 7 -11.17 -2.19 10.54
C GLY A 7 -11.13 -1.77 12.02
N PRO A 8 -12.30 -1.81 12.71
CA PRO A 8 -12.45 -1.49 14.13
C PRO A 8 -11.54 -2.35 15.00
N ARG A 9 -10.94 -1.71 15.99
CA ARG A 9 -10.10 -2.39 16.98
C ARG A 9 -10.95 -3.28 17.90
N CYS A 10 -10.28 -4.21 18.57
CA CYS A 10 -10.91 -5.19 19.44
C CYS A 10 -11.42 -4.55 20.74
N PHE A 11 -12.41 -5.20 21.36
CA PHE A 11 -13.04 -4.79 22.63
C PHE A 11 -12.04 -4.29 23.69
N THR A 12 -10.94 -5.03 23.89
CA THR A 12 -9.89 -4.72 24.86
C THR A 12 -9.17 -3.39 24.58
N HIS A 13 -9.23 -2.89 23.35
CA HIS A 13 -8.67 -1.60 22.98
C HIS A 13 -9.63 -0.45 23.28
N TYR A 14 -10.91 -0.59 22.96
CA TYR A 14 -11.89 0.49 23.12
C TYR A 14 -12.48 0.58 24.52
N ALA A 15 -12.54 -0.52 25.28
CA ALA A 15 -13.12 -0.52 26.62
C ALA A 15 -12.44 0.48 27.58
N PRO A 16 -11.10 0.60 27.65
CA PRO A 16 -10.46 1.60 28.51
C PRO A 16 -10.72 3.05 28.05
N HIS A 17 -10.78 3.30 26.73
CA HIS A 17 -11.08 4.62 26.19
C HIS A 17 -12.52 5.05 26.49
N PHE A 18 -13.46 4.12 26.35
CA PHE A 18 -14.87 4.33 26.69
C PHE A 18 -15.06 4.61 28.18
N ALA A 19 -14.49 3.79 29.05
CA ALA A 19 -14.56 4.00 30.50
C ALA A 19 -13.99 5.37 30.91
N LYS A 20 -12.81 5.73 30.38
CA LYS A 20 -12.21 7.03 30.64
C LYS A 20 -13.08 8.19 30.18
N ALA A 21 -13.65 8.12 28.97
CA ALA A 21 -14.51 9.18 28.45
C ALA A 21 -15.82 9.31 29.26
N GLN A 22 -16.36 8.18 29.73
CA GLN A 22 -17.51 8.17 30.63
C GLN A 22 -17.19 8.82 31.97
N ASP A 23 -16.03 8.52 32.57
CA ASP A 23 -15.58 9.13 33.82
C ASP A 23 -15.37 10.64 33.67
N GLU A 24 -14.74 11.09 32.56
CA GLU A 24 -14.54 12.51 32.27
C GLU A 24 -15.88 13.26 32.07
N TYR A 25 -16.86 12.65 31.40
CA TYR A 25 -18.20 13.20 31.26
C TYR A 25 -18.94 13.28 32.61
N ASN A 26 -18.89 12.21 33.42
CA ASN A 26 -19.51 12.19 34.75
C ASN A 26 -18.88 13.24 35.68
N ALA A 27 -17.56 13.45 35.61
CA ALA A 27 -16.88 14.49 36.37
C ALA A 27 -17.32 15.91 35.96
N ALA A 28 -17.48 16.16 34.65
CA ALA A 28 -18.01 17.44 34.15
C ALA A 28 -19.47 17.67 34.59
N LEU A 29 -20.29 16.61 34.59
CA LEU A 29 -21.66 16.65 35.07
C LEU A 29 -21.74 16.99 36.56
N LEU A 30 -20.92 16.34 37.39
CA LEU A 30 -20.83 16.61 38.83
C LEU A 30 -20.37 18.04 39.12
N LEU A 31 -19.42 18.57 38.33
CA LEU A 31 -18.99 19.96 38.44
C LEU A 31 -20.16 20.92 38.16
N ALA A 32 -20.90 20.71 37.06
CA ALA A 32 -22.06 21.53 36.71
C ALA A 32 -23.17 21.45 37.77
N MET A 33 -23.44 20.27 38.32
CA MET A 33 -24.40 20.09 39.42
C MET A 33 -23.94 20.80 40.70
N SER A 34 -22.65 20.78 41.02
CA SER A 34 -22.11 21.47 42.18
C SER A 34 -22.17 23.00 42.06
N GLU A 35 -21.95 23.55 40.86
CA GLU A 35 -22.13 24.98 40.59
C GLU A 35 -23.58 25.41 40.74
N ALA A 36 -24.51 24.60 40.21
CA ALA A 36 -25.95 24.85 40.30
C ALA A 36 -26.47 24.76 41.75
N ALA A 37 -26.01 23.78 42.54
CA ALA A 37 -26.43 23.58 43.92
C ALA A 37 -25.94 24.68 44.88
N ASN A 38 -24.84 25.37 44.55
CA ASN A 38 -24.31 26.48 45.36
C ASN A 38 -24.97 27.84 45.04
N GLY A 39 -26.15 27.83 44.40
CA GLY A 39 -26.93 29.04 44.10
C GLY A 39 -26.42 29.88 42.93
N GLY A 40 -25.50 29.34 42.12
CA GLY A 40 -24.95 29.99 40.93
C GLY A 40 -25.61 29.52 39.61
N GLU A 41 -25.62 30.39 38.61
CA GLU A 41 -25.80 29.96 37.22
C GLU A 41 -24.58 29.14 36.78
N VAL A 42 -24.79 28.03 36.06
CA VAL A 42 -23.69 27.22 35.50
C VAL A 42 -22.87 28.09 34.55
N SER A 43 -21.56 28.17 34.77
CA SER A 43 -20.70 29.07 34.01
C SER A 43 -20.64 28.68 32.52
N ALA A 44 -20.44 29.66 31.63
CA ALA A 44 -20.29 29.39 30.19
C ALA A 44 -19.09 28.45 29.88
N ALA A 45 -18.04 28.49 30.71
CA ALA A 45 -16.91 27.58 30.59
C ALA A 45 -17.29 26.14 30.98
N THR A 46 -18.05 25.97 32.07
CA THR A 46 -18.53 24.68 32.55
C THR A 46 -19.53 24.04 31.58
N ARG A 47 -20.43 24.83 30.99
CA ARG A 47 -21.33 24.35 29.92
C ARG A 47 -20.56 23.85 28.70
N ARG A 48 -19.59 24.64 28.21
CA ARG A 48 -18.73 24.22 27.08
C ARG A 48 -17.95 22.96 27.38
N LEU A 49 -17.39 22.83 28.59
CA LEU A 49 -16.68 21.64 29.01
C LEU A 49 -17.62 20.43 29.07
N LEU A 50 -18.84 20.59 29.60
CA LEU A 50 -19.83 19.52 29.66
C LEU A 50 -20.23 19.04 28.26
N ASP A 51 -20.48 19.96 27.31
CA ASP A 51 -20.77 19.63 25.91
C ASP A 51 -19.58 18.93 25.23
N GLU A 52 -18.37 19.44 25.42
CA GLU A 52 -17.14 18.85 24.88
C GLU A 52 -16.94 17.41 25.38
N LYS A 53 -17.08 17.20 26.69
CA LYS A 53 -16.94 15.87 27.30
C LYS A 53 -18.07 14.92 26.91
N PHE A 54 -19.29 15.43 26.74
CA PHE A 54 -20.40 14.64 26.21
C PHE A 54 -20.10 14.17 24.78
N LEU A 55 -19.65 15.05 23.89
CA LEU A 55 -19.28 14.68 22.52
C LEU A 55 -18.15 13.64 22.49
N ALA A 56 -17.13 13.80 23.34
CA ALA A 56 -16.04 12.83 23.47
C ALA A 56 -16.53 11.45 23.97
N TYR A 57 -17.44 11.43 24.95
CA TYR A 57 -18.10 10.21 25.42
C TYR A 57 -18.92 9.54 24.31
N MET A 58 -19.68 10.30 23.54
CA MET A 58 -20.49 9.78 22.43
C MET A 58 -19.62 9.15 21.33
N HIS A 59 -18.48 9.77 21.01
CA HIS A 59 -17.50 9.19 20.08
C HIS A 59 -16.92 7.87 20.62
N ALA A 60 -16.48 7.86 21.89
CA ALA A 60 -15.91 6.65 22.50
C ALA A 60 -16.93 5.51 22.61
N GLN A 61 -18.20 5.84 22.87
CA GLN A 61 -19.32 4.90 22.90
C GLN A 61 -19.50 4.19 21.56
N LYS A 62 -19.47 4.96 20.47
CA LYS A 62 -19.61 4.46 19.10
C LYS A 62 -18.48 3.49 18.73
N GLU A 63 -17.25 3.76 19.15
CA GLU A 63 -16.13 2.84 18.96
C GLU A 63 -16.31 1.55 19.78
N PHE A 64 -16.70 1.66 21.05
CA PHE A 64 -16.91 0.54 21.96
C PHE A 64 -17.95 -0.45 21.43
N TYR A 65 -19.14 0.03 21.04
CA TYR A 65 -20.22 -0.82 20.52
C TYR A 65 -20.02 -1.28 19.07
N THR A 66 -18.90 -0.93 18.43
CA THR A 66 -18.50 -1.63 17.19
C THR A 66 -18.11 -3.10 17.48
N SER A 67 -17.73 -3.41 18.73
CA SER A 67 -17.46 -4.77 19.16
C SER A 67 -18.75 -5.58 19.36
N PRO A 68 -18.87 -6.80 18.78
CA PRO A 68 -20.00 -7.69 19.06
C PRO A 68 -20.10 -8.02 20.55
N LYS A 69 -18.96 -8.30 21.20
CA LYS A 69 -18.91 -8.56 22.63
C LYS A 69 -19.49 -7.41 23.46
N ALA A 70 -19.19 -6.16 23.09
CA ALA A 70 -19.76 -5.01 23.77
C ALA A 70 -21.28 -4.92 23.59
N ARG A 71 -21.77 -5.18 22.37
CA ARG A 71 -23.20 -5.16 22.08
C ARG A 71 -23.94 -6.26 22.84
N ASP A 72 -23.45 -7.48 22.74
CA ASP A 72 -24.04 -8.67 23.35
C ASP A 72 -24.08 -8.56 24.90
N GLN A 73 -23.10 -7.89 25.51
CA GLN A 73 -22.99 -7.82 26.97
C GLN A 73 -23.62 -6.57 27.59
N PHE A 74 -23.61 -5.42 26.91
CA PHE A 74 -23.90 -4.13 27.54
C PHE A 74 -24.97 -3.29 26.85
N LEU A 75 -25.26 -3.51 25.56
CA LEU A 75 -26.05 -2.53 24.79
C LEU A 75 -27.51 -2.46 25.24
N GLU A 76 -28.17 -3.61 25.36
CA GLU A 76 -29.58 -3.68 25.77
C GLU A 76 -29.78 -3.12 27.19
N GLY A 77 -28.91 -3.48 28.13
CA GLY A 77 -28.93 -2.92 29.49
C GLY A 77 -28.67 -1.41 29.52
N ALA A 78 -27.76 -0.90 28.68
CA ALA A 78 -27.50 0.54 28.58
C ALA A 78 -28.70 1.31 27.99
N ILE A 79 -29.37 0.76 26.97
CA ILE A 79 -30.61 1.33 26.41
C ILE A 79 -31.68 1.39 27.49
N GLN A 80 -31.94 0.28 28.19
CA GLN A 80 -32.95 0.23 29.23
C GLN A 80 -32.65 1.24 30.34
N GLN A 81 -31.39 1.32 30.79
CA GLN A 81 -30.98 2.30 31.79
C GLN A 81 -31.28 3.75 31.36
N ARG A 82 -31.10 4.10 30.08
CA ARG A 82 -31.41 5.45 29.58
C ARG A 82 -32.90 5.71 29.47
N ILE A 83 -33.70 4.72 29.07
CA ILE A 83 -35.17 4.79 29.08
C ILE A 83 -35.67 5.03 30.51
N ASP A 84 -35.14 4.31 31.49
CA ASP A 84 -35.50 4.46 32.90
C ASP A 84 -35.13 5.86 33.43
N MET A 85 -33.95 6.39 33.06
CA MET A 85 -33.52 7.74 33.45
C MET A 85 -34.35 8.85 32.78
N LEU A 86 -34.85 8.65 31.56
CA LEU A 86 -35.70 9.61 30.85
C LEU A 86 -37.16 9.57 31.31
N SER A 87 -37.61 8.44 31.86
CA SER A 87 -38.95 8.28 32.44
C SER A 87 -39.03 8.68 33.92
N GLY A 88 -37.90 8.68 34.63
CA GLY A 88 -37.79 9.24 35.97
C GLY A 88 -37.75 10.78 36.00
N GLU A 89 -38.13 11.38 37.14
CA GLU A 89 -37.94 12.82 37.36
C GLU A 89 -36.46 13.15 37.58
N VAL A 90 -35.88 13.94 36.68
CA VAL A 90 -34.53 14.51 36.87
C VAL A 90 -34.64 15.65 37.89
N THR A 91 -34.23 15.39 39.13
CA THR A 91 -34.29 16.34 40.24
C THR A 91 -33.07 17.27 40.25
N VAL A 92 -33.07 18.28 39.38
CA VAL A 92 -32.08 19.36 39.36
C VAL A 92 -32.81 20.69 39.47
N GLU A 93 -32.51 21.48 40.50
CA GLU A 93 -33.19 22.77 40.77
C GLU A 93 -32.95 23.81 39.67
N ASN A 94 -31.81 23.74 38.98
CA ASN A 94 -31.50 24.59 37.85
C ASN A 94 -32.13 24.05 36.55
N LYS A 95 -33.12 24.77 36.02
CA LYS A 95 -33.90 24.37 34.84
C LYS A 95 -33.06 24.28 33.55
N GLU A 96 -32.11 25.18 33.33
CA GLU A 96 -31.25 25.15 32.13
C GLU A 96 -30.34 23.91 32.15
N LEU A 97 -29.77 23.58 33.31
CA LEU A 97 -28.97 22.37 33.48
C LEU A 97 -29.83 21.11 33.34
N GLN A 98 -31.06 21.12 33.88
CA GLN A 98 -32.01 20.02 33.73
C GLN A 98 -32.34 19.76 32.26
N GLU A 99 -32.64 20.80 31.49
CA GLU A 99 -32.91 20.70 30.04
C GLU A 99 -31.71 20.12 29.28
N LEU A 100 -30.49 20.57 29.61
CA LEU A 100 -29.25 20.07 29.00
C LEU A 100 -28.97 18.59 29.35
N ILE A 101 -29.20 18.18 30.60
CA ILE A 101 -29.06 16.78 31.00
C ILE A 101 -30.06 15.91 30.25
N VAL A 102 -31.33 16.34 30.15
CA VAL A 102 -32.36 15.60 29.41
C VAL A 102 -32.00 15.50 27.92
N ASP A 103 -31.50 16.57 27.30
CA ASP A 103 -30.99 16.54 25.93
C ASP A 103 -29.86 15.52 25.77
N HIS A 104 -28.87 15.55 26.66
CA HIS A 104 -27.77 14.58 26.66
C HIS A 104 -28.27 13.15 26.80
N GLN A 105 -29.23 12.87 27.70
CA GLN A 105 -29.79 11.52 27.86
C GLN A 105 -30.55 11.07 26.60
N ARG A 106 -31.33 11.96 25.97
CA ARG A 106 -32.02 11.66 24.70
C ARG A 106 -31.03 11.35 23.59
N ARG A 107 -30.03 12.21 23.38
CA ARG A 107 -28.99 12.00 22.37
C ARG A 107 -28.20 10.71 22.62
N ASN A 108 -27.96 10.37 23.88
CA ASN A 108 -27.30 9.14 24.29
C ASN A 108 -28.14 7.90 23.95
N LEU A 109 -29.45 7.93 24.26
CA LEU A 109 -30.39 6.87 23.88
C LEU A 109 -30.45 6.69 22.36
N ASP A 110 -30.65 7.78 21.61
CA ASP A 110 -30.68 7.75 20.13
C ASP A 110 -29.41 7.11 19.56
N MET A 111 -28.25 7.41 20.15
CA MET A 111 -26.99 6.83 19.71
C MET A 111 -26.88 5.34 20.05
N LEU A 112 -27.26 4.92 21.25
CA LEU A 112 -27.26 3.51 21.65
C LEU A 112 -28.17 2.69 20.74
N GLU A 113 -29.38 3.19 20.43
CA GLU A 113 -30.29 2.54 19.50
C GLU A 113 -29.69 2.44 18.09
N LYS A 114 -29.05 3.52 17.61
CA LYS A 114 -28.27 3.48 16.36
C LYS A 114 -27.15 2.45 16.40
N GLN A 115 -26.46 2.27 17.54
CA GLN A 115 -25.37 1.30 17.67
C GLN A 115 -25.82 -0.17 17.50
N ALA A 116 -27.10 -0.47 17.74
CA ALA A 116 -27.63 -1.81 17.51
C ALA A 116 -27.54 -2.20 16.02
N VAL A 117 -27.83 -1.24 15.12
CA VAL A 117 -27.84 -1.44 13.67
C VAL A 117 -26.47 -1.09 13.07
N ASP A 118 -25.98 0.11 13.33
CA ASP A 118 -24.76 0.63 12.71
C ASP A 118 -23.52 -0.07 13.27
N GLY A 119 -23.49 -0.40 14.56
CA GLY A 119 -22.40 -1.18 15.15
C GLY A 119 -22.30 -2.58 14.55
N ALA A 120 -23.44 -3.24 14.30
CA ALA A 120 -23.50 -4.53 13.62
C ALA A 120 -23.05 -4.41 12.16
N HIS A 121 -23.56 -3.42 11.42
CA HIS A 121 -23.17 -3.17 10.03
C HIS A 121 -21.66 -2.91 9.89
N ARG A 122 -21.08 -2.05 10.74
CA ARG A 122 -19.63 -1.77 10.75
C ARG A 122 -18.80 -3.02 11.03
N TRP A 123 -19.30 -3.91 11.88
CA TRP A 123 -18.66 -5.20 12.13
C TRP A 123 -18.69 -6.13 10.91
N GLU A 124 -19.80 -6.20 10.18
CA GLU A 124 -19.89 -6.96 8.93
C GLU A 124 -18.95 -6.41 7.87
N GLN A 125 -18.91 -5.09 7.68
CA GLN A 125 -17.99 -4.43 6.76
C GLN A 125 -16.52 -4.68 7.14
N ALA A 126 -16.19 -4.72 8.44
CA ALA A 126 -14.86 -5.08 8.91
C ALA A 126 -14.46 -6.52 8.58
N LYS A 127 -15.40 -7.47 8.71
CA LYS A 127 -15.18 -8.87 8.33
C LYS A 127 -14.95 -8.98 6.82
N LEU A 128 -15.78 -8.30 6.02
CA LEU A 128 -15.68 -8.26 4.56
C LEU A 128 -14.33 -7.66 4.13
N ALA A 129 -13.98 -6.49 4.64
CA ALA A 129 -12.69 -5.83 4.37
C ALA A 129 -11.51 -6.77 4.68
N SER A 130 -11.52 -7.42 5.85
CA SER A 130 -10.44 -8.35 6.20
C SER A 130 -10.40 -9.61 5.33
N LYS A 131 -11.55 -10.08 4.83
CA LYS A 131 -11.61 -11.20 3.87
C LYS A 131 -11.02 -10.78 2.53
N ILE A 132 -11.51 -9.68 1.95
CA ILE A 132 -11.02 -9.09 0.70
C ILE A 132 -9.50 -8.97 0.77
N ALA A 133 -9.00 -8.44 1.86
CA ALA A 133 -7.60 -8.15 1.98
C ALA A 133 -6.74 -9.44 2.11
N ASN A 134 -7.20 -10.46 2.83
CA ASN A 134 -6.55 -11.79 2.86
C ASN A 134 -6.53 -12.44 1.48
N ASP A 135 -7.67 -12.43 0.80
CA ASP A 135 -7.85 -13.14 -0.46
C ASP A 135 -7.07 -12.44 -1.59
N ARG A 136 -7.18 -11.12 -1.68
CA ARG A 136 -6.57 -10.31 -2.76
C ARG A 136 -5.08 -10.04 -2.56
N ASN A 137 -4.59 -9.85 -1.33
CA ASN A 137 -3.17 -9.61 -1.08
C ASN A 137 -2.40 -10.90 -0.83
N GLU A 138 -2.71 -11.61 0.25
CA GLU A 138 -1.89 -12.75 0.71
C GLU A 138 -2.06 -13.99 -0.18
N ASN A 139 -3.31 -14.31 -0.52
CA ASN A 139 -3.59 -15.52 -1.31
C ASN A 139 -3.40 -15.31 -2.81
N ALA A 140 -3.57 -14.09 -3.33
CA ALA A 140 -3.45 -13.81 -4.75
C ALA A 140 -2.18 -13.00 -5.12
N LEU A 141 -2.13 -11.71 -4.77
CA LEU A 141 -1.09 -10.79 -5.23
C LEU A 141 0.33 -11.26 -4.86
N GLU A 142 0.55 -11.64 -3.60
CA GLU A 142 1.85 -12.09 -3.09
C GLU A 142 2.34 -13.39 -3.71
N ARG A 143 1.40 -14.18 -4.23
CA ARG A 143 1.67 -15.44 -4.91
C ARG A 143 1.87 -15.27 -6.41
N GLY A 144 1.57 -14.10 -6.99
CA GLY A 144 1.68 -13.86 -8.43
C GLY A 144 0.40 -14.17 -9.21
N VAL A 145 -0.74 -14.36 -8.53
CA VAL A 145 -2.05 -14.58 -9.15
C VAL A 145 -2.75 -13.23 -9.35
N PHE A 146 -2.34 -12.49 -10.38
CA PHE A 146 -2.76 -11.10 -10.57
C PHE A 146 -4.24 -10.94 -10.93
N SER A 147 -4.82 -11.90 -11.66
CA SER A 147 -6.24 -11.89 -12.00
C SER A 147 -7.13 -11.92 -10.76
N GLU A 148 -6.77 -12.72 -9.76
CA GLU A 148 -7.48 -12.85 -8.48
C GLU A 148 -7.11 -11.76 -7.48
N ALA A 149 -6.10 -10.93 -7.76
CA ALA A 149 -5.72 -9.82 -6.91
C ALA A 149 -6.60 -8.57 -7.11
N ALA A 150 -7.34 -8.48 -8.22
CA ALA A 150 -8.25 -7.37 -8.50
C ALA A 150 -9.57 -7.51 -7.74
N TYR A 151 -10.25 -6.38 -7.46
CA TYR A 151 -11.60 -6.41 -6.91
C TYR A 151 -12.59 -6.94 -7.94
N SER A 152 -13.48 -7.83 -7.51
CA SER A 152 -14.59 -8.28 -8.34
C SER A 152 -15.79 -7.30 -8.25
N PRO A 153 -16.64 -7.21 -9.29
CA PRO A 153 -17.86 -6.39 -9.23
C PRO A 153 -18.78 -6.77 -8.07
N GLU A 154 -18.90 -8.06 -7.78
CA GLU A 154 -19.74 -8.59 -6.69
C GLU A 154 -19.22 -8.17 -5.32
N GLU A 155 -17.90 -8.11 -5.15
CA GLU A 155 -17.28 -7.60 -3.92
C GLU A 155 -17.54 -6.12 -3.75
N ILE A 156 -17.31 -5.33 -4.80
CA ILE A 156 -17.52 -3.89 -4.79
C ILE A 156 -18.98 -3.52 -4.48
N ALA A 157 -19.94 -4.32 -4.95
CA ALA A 157 -21.36 -4.11 -4.66
C ALA A 157 -21.74 -4.28 -3.17
N GLN A 158 -20.92 -4.99 -2.38
CA GLN A 158 -21.19 -5.26 -0.96
C GLN A 158 -20.44 -4.30 -0.02
N VAL A 159 -19.52 -3.50 -0.57
CA VAL A 159 -18.66 -2.59 0.20
C VAL A 159 -19.40 -1.31 0.54
N ASP A 160 -19.39 -0.95 1.82
CA ASP A 160 -19.67 0.43 2.23
C ASP A 160 -18.37 1.24 2.20
N ILE A 161 -18.17 2.04 1.14
CA ILE A 161 -16.96 2.82 0.93
C ILE A 161 -16.73 3.87 2.01
N ARG A 162 -17.78 4.31 2.71
CA ARG A 162 -17.69 5.27 3.82
C ARG A 162 -16.92 4.69 5.00
N GLN A 163 -16.92 3.36 5.17
CA GLN A 163 -16.11 2.68 6.18
C GLN A 163 -14.61 2.68 5.86
N TRP A 164 -14.24 3.00 4.62
CA TRP A 164 -12.84 3.13 4.21
C TRP A 164 -12.38 4.59 4.24
N ASP A 165 -13.30 5.54 4.33
CA ASP A 165 -12.99 6.96 4.36
C ASP A 165 -12.63 7.41 5.78
N ARG A 166 -11.33 7.65 6.02
CA ARG A 166 -10.81 8.07 7.31
C ARG A 166 -11.16 9.52 7.66
N ALA A 167 -11.61 10.32 6.69
CA ALA A 167 -12.16 11.64 6.98
C ALA A 167 -13.56 11.54 7.59
N CYS A 168 -14.23 10.39 7.42
CA CYS A 168 -15.53 10.08 7.99
C CYS A 168 -15.39 8.88 8.96
N PRO A 169 -14.62 8.99 10.06
CA PRO A 169 -14.36 7.86 10.97
C PRO A 169 -15.63 7.26 11.56
N ASP A 170 -16.68 8.07 11.58
CA ASP A 170 -18.01 7.77 12.07
C ASP A 170 -18.95 7.20 10.98
N GLY A 171 -18.51 7.11 9.73
CA GLY A 171 -19.36 6.74 8.59
C GLY A 171 -20.37 7.81 8.18
N GLU A 172 -20.39 8.94 8.89
CA GLU A 172 -21.18 10.13 8.55
C GLU A 172 -20.33 11.07 7.71
N LEU A 173 -20.94 11.62 6.66
CA LEU A 173 -20.29 12.56 5.75
C LEU A 173 -20.03 13.88 6.47
N ILE A 174 -18.77 14.26 6.60
CA ILE A 174 -18.37 15.57 7.12
C ILE A 174 -18.20 16.53 5.93
N LEU A 175 -18.94 17.64 5.97
CA LEU A 175 -18.90 18.70 4.97
C LEU A 175 -18.40 20.00 5.61
N ASP A 176 -17.12 20.29 5.40
CA ASP A 176 -16.49 21.49 5.93
C ASP A 176 -17.03 22.71 5.20
N GLY A 177 -17.35 23.77 5.96
CA GLY A 177 -17.94 25.00 5.42
C GLY A 177 -19.43 24.92 5.12
N PHE A 178 -20.14 23.83 5.49
CA PHE A 178 -21.58 23.72 5.26
C PHE A 178 -22.38 24.80 6.00
N GLU A 179 -22.01 25.12 7.25
CA GLU A 179 -22.68 26.15 8.06
C GLU A 179 -22.20 27.58 7.76
N ASP A 180 -21.18 27.74 6.91
CA ASP A 180 -20.60 29.04 6.64
C ASP A 180 -21.55 29.95 5.85
N LYS A 181 -21.31 31.25 5.97
CA LYS A 181 -22.02 32.28 5.20
C LYS A 181 -21.18 32.68 3.98
N LEU A 182 -21.86 33.13 2.93
CA LEU A 182 -21.23 33.77 1.78
C LEU A 182 -20.37 34.97 2.22
N HIS A 183 -19.08 34.95 1.88
CA HIS A 183 -18.14 36.04 2.12
C HIS A 183 -17.84 36.79 0.81
N LEU A 184 -17.27 38.00 0.88
CA LEU A 184 -16.90 38.77 -0.31
C LEU A 184 -15.79 38.04 -1.08
N SER A 185 -15.95 37.93 -2.40
CA SER A 185 -14.97 37.25 -3.25
C SER A 185 -13.88 38.23 -3.71
N GLU A 186 -12.64 37.73 -3.78
CA GLU A 186 -11.51 38.43 -4.42
C GLU A 186 -11.46 38.19 -5.94
N ALA A 187 -12.26 37.25 -6.45
CA ALA A 187 -12.25 36.87 -7.86
C ALA A 187 -13.04 37.87 -8.71
N SER A 188 -12.43 38.31 -9.82
CA SER A 188 -13.08 39.20 -10.78
C SER A 188 -14.39 38.61 -11.30
N GLY A 189 -15.47 39.38 -11.21
CA GLY A 189 -16.81 38.98 -11.68
C GLY A 189 -17.61 38.13 -10.71
N ILE A 190 -17.15 37.96 -9.47
CA ILE A 190 -17.88 37.31 -8.39
C ILE A 190 -18.04 38.31 -7.23
N HIS A 191 -19.26 38.48 -6.73
CA HIS A 191 -19.52 39.37 -5.59
C HIS A 191 -19.27 38.68 -4.27
N ARG A 192 -19.86 37.50 -4.08
CA ARG A 192 -19.69 36.69 -2.87
C ARG A 192 -19.55 35.23 -3.23
N GLU A 193 -18.86 34.49 -2.37
CA GLU A 193 -18.73 33.05 -2.50
C GLU A 193 -18.63 32.34 -1.16
N MET A 194 -18.80 31.03 -1.20
CA MET A 194 -18.46 30.12 -0.14
C MET A 194 -18.06 28.78 -0.76
N SER A 195 -17.34 27.98 0.02
CA SER A 195 -16.92 26.66 -0.41
C SER A 195 -17.38 25.64 0.61
N ILE A 196 -17.93 24.54 0.12
CA ILE A 196 -18.25 23.36 0.92
C ILE A 196 -17.31 22.26 0.46
N THR A 197 -16.57 21.66 1.38
CA THR A 197 -15.54 20.68 1.06
C THR A 197 -15.86 19.33 1.68
N ARG A 198 -15.91 18.29 0.85
CA ARG A 198 -15.82 16.90 1.30
C ARG A 198 -14.36 16.50 1.32
N HIS A 199 -13.81 16.28 2.50
CA HIS A 199 -12.52 15.62 2.64
C HIS A 199 -12.70 14.13 2.42
N VAL A 200 -11.92 13.55 1.50
CA VAL A 200 -11.88 12.10 1.26
C VAL A 200 -10.49 11.60 1.56
N ARG A 201 -10.40 10.68 2.53
CA ARG A 201 -9.16 10.02 2.94
C ARG A 201 -9.40 8.52 2.92
N LEU A 202 -9.61 8.00 1.72
CA LEU A 202 -9.88 6.59 1.49
C LEU A 202 -8.64 5.75 1.85
N GLU A 203 -8.83 4.71 2.65
CA GLU A 203 -7.86 3.64 2.88
C GLU A 203 -8.56 2.32 2.60
N THR A 204 -8.27 1.69 1.46
CA THR A 204 -8.91 0.43 1.09
C THR A 204 -8.41 -0.72 1.96
N PRO A 205 -9.14 -1.86 2.01
CA PRO A 205 -8.70 -3.03 2.76
C PRO A 205 -7.38 -3.60 2.27
N THR A 206 -7.08 -3.43 0.97
CA THR A 206 -5.84 -3.93 0.35
C THR A 206 -4.67 -2.96 0.44
N GLY A 207 -4.84 -1.78 1.04
CA GLY A 207 -3.77 -0.84 1.36
C GLY A 207 -3.61 0.32 0.38
N GLU A 208 -4.52 0.48 -0.58
CA GLU A 208 -4.54 1.66 -1.44
C GLU A 208 -5.05 2.88 -0.67
N ARG A 209 -4.38 4.02 -0.83
CA ARG A 209 -4.80 5.27 -0.21
C ARG A 209 -5.21 6.29 -1.27
N VAL A 210 -6.30 6.99 -1.03
CA VAL A 210 -6.77 8.06 -1.91
C VAL A 210 -7.08 9.28 -1.06
N HIS A 211 -6.28 10.32 -1.22
CA HIS A 211 -6.44 11.58 -0.50
C HIS A 211 -6.82 12.66 -1.51
N LEU A 212 -8.06 13.12 -1.42
CA LEU A 212 -8.60 14.16 -2.29
C LEU A 212 -9.59 15.01 -1.49
N ASP A 213 -9.71 16.26 -1.88
CA ASP A 213 -10.68 17.21 -1.34
C ASP A 213 -11.59 17.61 -2.49
N ILE A 214 -12.89 17.34 -2.35
CA ILE A 214 -13.89 17.72 -3.37
C ILE A 214 -14.58 18.97 -2.87
N GLU A 215 -14.28 20.08 -3.52
CA GLU A 215 -14.79 21.38 -3.18
C GLU A 215 -15.94 21.74 -4.11
N ALA A 216 -17.07 22.15 -3.52
CA ALA A 216 -18.17 22.78 -4.20
C ALA A 216 -18.15 24.29 -3.86
N ARG A 217 -17.82 25.12 -4.85
CA ARG A 217 -17.78 26.57 -4.73
C ARG A 217 -19.13 27.14 -5.16
N ILE A 218 -19.86 27.73 -4.22
CA ILE A 218 -21.12 28.44 -4.46
C ILE A 218 -20.81 29.92 -4.64
N MET A 219 -21.16 30.48 -5.80
CA MET A 219 -20.80 31.84 -6.19
C MET A 219 -22.04 32.67 -6.51
N GLN A 220 -22.06 33.90 -5.99
CA GLN A 220 -23.00 34.95 -6.35
C GLN A 220 -22.28 35.98 -7.21
N LYS A 221 -22.61 36.06 -8.50
CA LYS A 221 -21.91 36.96 -9.44
C LYS A 221 -22.26 38.43 -9.26
N THR A 222 -23.52 38.71 -8.97
CA THR A 222 -24.06 40.09 -8.90
C THR A 222 -24.58 40.39 -7.50
N LYS A 223 -24.20 41.55 -6.95
CA LYS A 223 -24.69 42.03 -5.64
C LYS A 223 -26.21 42.13 -5.62
N GLY A 224 -26.84 41.55 -4.59
CA GLY A 224 -28.30 41.58 -4.41
C GLY A 224 -29.09 40.64 -5.34
N SER A 225 -28.41 39.85 -6.19
CA SER A 225 -29.08 38.84 -7.01
C SER A 225 -29.36 37.58 -6.22
N SER A 226 -30.55 36.99 -6.36
CA SER A 226 -30.85 35.67 -5.82
C SER A 226 -30.31 34.52 -6.69
N SER A 227 -29.50 34.81 -7.72
CA SER A 227 -28.91 33.79 -8.59
C SER A 227 -27.54 33.35 -8.09
N TYR A 228 -27.40 32.05 -7.82
CA TYR A 228 -26.17 31.41 -7.37
C TYR A 228 -25.73 30.37 -8.38
N THR A 229 -24.44 30.32 -8.67
CA THR A 229 -23.82 29.29 -9.51
C THR A 229 -22.90 28.40 -8.71
N VAL A 230 -22.91 27.10 -8.99
CA VAL A 230 -22.05 26.12 -8.30
C VAL A 230 -21.03 25.56 -9.29
N GLU A 231 -19.77 25.51 -8.86
CA GLU A 231 -18.69 24.81 -9.56
C GLU A 231 -18.02 23.81 -8.61
N TYR A 232 -17.75 22.61 -9.11
CA TYR A 232 -17.06 21.55 -8.39
C TYR A 232 -15.60 21.46 -8.83
N LEU A 233 -14.70 21.26 -7.87
CA LEU A 233 -13.26 21.17 -8.07
C LEU A 233 -12.71 20.02 -7.25
N ILE A 234 -11.79 19.24 -7.81
CA ILE A 234 -11.05 18.21 -7.08
C ILE A 234 -9.67 18.76 -6.73
N LYS A 235 -9.45 19.12 -5.47
CA LYS A 235 -8.14 19.52 -4.96
C LYS A 235 -7.43 18.30 -4.40
N GLN A 236 -6.19 18.08 -4.81
CA GLN A 236 -5.37 17.02 -4.24
C GLN A 236 -4.67 17.58 -2.99
N GLY A 237 -5.26 17.32 -1.82
CA GLY A 237 -4.71 17.69 -0.51
C GLY A 237 -3.64 16.71 -0.05
N GLY A 238 -2.39 16.93 -0.47
CA GLY A 238 -1.23 16.13 -0.06
C GLY A 238 -0.84 15.01 -1.05
N GLU A 239 0.26 14.31 -0.75
CA GLU A 239 0.73 13.20 -1.58
C GLU A 239 -0.33 12.09 -1.59
N THR A 240 -1.02 11.89 -2.72
CA THR A 240 -1.77 10.66 -2.95
C THR A 240 -0.74 9.54 -3.07
N LEU A 241 -0.49 8.89 -1.94
CA LEU A 241 0.25 7.65 -1.90
C LEU A 241 -0.58 6.67 -2.72
N GLY A 242 -0.02 6.10 -3.78
CA GLY A 242 -0.72 5.11 -4.60
C GLY A 242 -1.06 3.86 -3.79
N ILE A 243 -0.89 2.69 -4.39
CA ILE A 243 -0.99 1.48 -3.58
C ILE A 243 0.13 1.50 -2.54
N LEU A 244 -0.23 1.61 -1.26
CA LEU A 244 0.67 1.26 -0.16
C LEU A 244 0.59 -0.27 -0.05
N ILE A 245 1.09 -0.99 -1.07
CA ILE A 245 1.59 -2.34 -0.88
C ILE A 245 2.92 -2.04 -0.25
N PRO A 246 3.01 -2.13 1.09
CA PRO A 246 4.26 -1.83 1.72
C PRO A 246 5.29 -2.76 1.08
N ASN A 247 6.47 -2.21 0.74
CA ASN A 247 7.69 -2.99 0.52
C ASN A 247 7.68 -4.19 1.49
N SER A 248 8.14 -5.36 1.04
CA SER A 248 8.12 -6.65 1.74
C SER A 248 8.37 -6.59 3.26
N SER A 249 9.13 -5.61 3.74
CA SER A 249 9.33 -5.28 5.16
C SER A 249 8.16 -4.57 5.87
N THR A 250 7.62 -3.52 5.28
CA THR A 250 6.68 -2.61 5.93
C THR A 250 5.30 -3.21 6.24
N GLN A 251 4.87 -4.33 5.61
CA GLN A 251 3.62 -5.00 5.99
C GLN A 251 3.69 -5.42 7.45
N ASP A 252 4.71 -6.17 7.86
CA ASP A 252 4.76 -6.70 9.22
C ASP A 252 4.97 -5.61 10.30
N ALA A 253 5.44 -4.42 9.93
CA ALA A 253 5.68 -3.32 10.87
C ALA A 253 4.55 -2.28 10.93
N TYR A 254 3.96 -1.90 9.80
CA TYR A 254 2.90 -0.87 9.72
C TYR A 254 1.48 -1.44 9.77
N TYR A 255 1.30 -2.68 9.28
CA TYR A 255 0.03 -3.36 9.13
C TYR A 255 0.20 -4.84 9.47
N ASN A 256 0.15 -5.20 10.76
CA ASN A 256 0.13 -6.59 11.26
C ASN A 256 -1.09 -7.38 10.74
N VAL A 257 -1.06 -7.63 9.44
CA VAL A 257 -2.10 -8.15 8.58
C VAL A 257 -1.88 -9.66 8.49
N GLY A 258 -2.75 -10.40 9.16
CA GLY A 258 -2.85 -11.86 9.04
C GLY A 258 -2.31 -12.69 10.21
N ALA A 259 -1.51 -12.13 11.12
CA ALA A 259 -1.05 -12.90 12.30
C ALA A 259 -2.17 -13.03 13.34
N VAL A 260 -2.48 -14.26 13.77
CA VAL A 260 -3.31 -14.54 14.96
C VAL A 260 -2.70 -13.80 16.16
N TYR A 261 -3.54 -13.11 16.94
CA TYR A 261 -3.15 -12.19 18.01
C TYR A 261 -2.14 -12.79 19.02
N GLU A 262 -2.15 -14.11 19.20
CA GLU A 262 -1.29 -14.87 20.11
C GLU A 262 0.20 -14.89 19.69
N ASN A 263 0.53 -14.47 18.46
CA ASN A 263 1.91 -14.40 17.95
C ASN A 263 2.40 -12.97 17.68
N ARG A 264 1.71 -11.94 18.23
CA ARG A 264 2.15 -10.54 18.10
C ARG A 264 3.21 -10.20 19.15
N PRO A 265 4.35 -9.61 18.76
CA PRO A 265 5.34 -9.13 19.70
C PRO A 265 5.05 -7.71 20.22
N ALA A 266 5.45 -7.44 21.47
CA ALA A 266 5.09 -6.28 22.28
C ALA A 266 5.78 -4.93 21.92
N VAL A 267 6.52 -4.81 20.80
CA VAL A 267 7.31 -3.59 20.52
C VAL A 267 7.15 -3.14 19.06
N ARG A 268 6.71 -1.89 18.89
CA ARG A 268 6.66 -1.14 17.63
C ARG A 268 8.10 -0.87 17.17
N GLU A 269 8.52 -1.38 16.02
CA GLU A 269 9.80 -0.96 15.41
C GLU A 269 9.72 0.54 15.03
N PRO A 270 10.78 1.33 15.27
CA PRO A 270 10.78 2.74 14.92
C PRO A 270 10.68 2.93 13.40
N TRP A 271 9.79 3.84 12.99
CA TRP A 271 9.49 4.18 11.58
C TRP A 271 10.75 4.47 10.72
N GLN A 272 11.84 4.87 11.36
CA GLN A 272 13.08 5.27 10.70
C GLN A 272 13.83 4.12 10.01
N ASP A 273 13.65 2.85 10.38
CA ASP A 273 14.43 1.73 9.82
C ASP A 273 13.68 0.91 8.75
N LEU A 274 12.45 1.28 8.42
CA LEU A 274 11.58 0.50 7.54
C LEU A 274 12.07 0.36 6.09
N HIS A 275 12.95 1.28 5.67
CA HIS A 275 13.63 1.26 4.39
C HIS A 275 14.74 0.21 4.29
N LYS A 276 15.13 -0.40 5.42
CA LYS A 276 16.24 -1.35 5.52
C LYS A 276 15.80 -2.81 5.64
N GLY A 277 14.56 -3.14 5.28
CA GLY A 277 14.03 -4.49 5.48
C GLY A 277 13.42 -4.69 6.88
N VAL A 278 12.66 -5.77 7.09
CA VAL A 278 12.15 -6.15 8.41
C VAL A 278 13.13 -7.13 9.03
N ARG A 279 13.50 -6.90 10.30
CA ARG A 279 14.30 -7.88 11.03
C ARG A 279 13.42 -9.06 11.45
N LEU A 280 13.63 -10.20 10.80
CA LEU A 280 13.11 -11.50 11.26
C LEU A 280 13.67 -11.81 12.66
N ARG A 281 12.80 -12.08 13.62
CA ARG A 281 13.16 -12.23 15.04
C ARG A 281 13.58 -13.66 15.34
N LYS A 282 14.24 -13.86 16.47
CA LYS A 282 14.62 -15.20 16.95
C LYS A 282 13.42 -16.16 16.99
N ASN A 283 12.27 -15.69 17.45
CA ASN A 283 11.04 -16.50 17.54
C ASN A 283 10.43 -16.83 16.17
N ASP A 284 10.55 -15.92 15.20
CA ASP A 284 10.09 -16.16 13.83
C ASP A 284 10.88 -17.32 13.21
N TRP A 285 12.21 -17.31 13.34
CA TRP A 285 13.08 -18.39 12.89
C TRP A 285 12.86 -19.71 13.63
N ALA A 286 12.60 -19.67 14.94
CA ALA A 286 12.33 -20.86 15.73
C ALA A 286 11.01 -21.53 15.34
N HIS A 287 9.98 -20.73 15.05
CA HIS A 287 8.72 -21.24 14.52
C HIS A 287 8.92 -21.85 13.13
N PHE A 288 9.58 -21.14 12.22
CA PHE A 288 9.86 -21.60 10.86
C PHE A 288 10.61 -22.94 10.85
N ALA A 289 11.66 -23.06 11.67
CA ALA A 289 12.44 -24.30 11.80
C ALA A 289 11.58 -25.47 12.28
N ARG A 290 10.75 -25.24 13.31
CA ARG A 290 9.84 -26.27 13.84
C ARG A 290 8.77 -26.66 12.82
N ALA A 291 8.18 -25.70 12.12
CA ALA A 291 7.12 -25.93 11.14
C ALA A 291 7.59 -26.63 9.86
N ASN A 292 8.90 -26.57 9.58
CA ASN A 292 9.54 -27.18 8.43
C ASN A 292 10.45 -28.36 8.80
N GLU A 293 10.47 -28.77 10.08
CA GLU A 293 11.30 -29.87 10.60
C GLU A 293 12.79 -29.72 10.24
N LEU A 294 13.29 -28.47 10.21
CA LEU A 294 14.65 -28.16 9.80
C LEU A 294 15.67 -28.50 10.89
N THR A 295 16.81 -29.05 10.47
CA THR A 295 18.00 -29.15 11.30
C THR A 295 18.64 -27.77 11.53
N ASP A 296 19.49 -27.67 12.56
CA ASP A 296 20.24 -26.44 12.84
C ASP A 296 21.17 -26.04 11.68
N GLU A 297 21.71 -27.03 10.95
CA GLU A 297 22.57 -26.82 9.78
C GLU A 297 21.77 -26.24 8.60
N GLU A 298 20.62 -26.83 8.26
CA GLU A 298 19.73 -26.33 7.21
C GLU A 298 19.19 -24.92 7.54
N LEU A 299 18.83 -24.69 8.80
CA LEU A 299 18.39 -23.37 9.26
C LEU A 299 19.52 -22.33 9.15
N ALA A 300 20.76 -22.71 9.45
CA ALA A 300 21.92 -21.84 9.31
C ALA A 300 22.21 -21.50 7.84
N GLU A 301 22.10 -22.47 6.93
CA GLU A 301 22.23 -22.25 5.49
C GLU A 301 21.15 -21.28 4.97
N ILE A 302 19.89 -21.49 5.34
CA ILE A 302 18.77 -20.61 4.94
C ILE A 302 18.98 -19.19 5.48
N LYS A 303 19.43 -19.04 6.73
CA LYS A 303 19.76 -17.72 7.31
C LYS A 303 20.93 -17.05 6.59
N SER A 304 21.94 -17.80 6.18
CA SER A 304 23.07 -17.29 5.41
C SER A 304 22.62 -16.80 4.03
N ASN A 305 21.80 -17.59 3.34
CA ASN A 305 21.20 -17.20 2.06
C ASN A 305 20.32 -15.96 2.21
N TYR A 306 19.51 -15.88 3.27
CA TYR A 306 18.70 -14.70 3.58
C TYR A 306 19.57 -13.45 3.78
N ALA A 307 20.66 -13.55 4.54
CA ALA A 307 21.58 -12.43 4.75
C ALA A 307 22.21 -11.93 3.43
N ARG A 308 22.59 -12.85 2.54
CA ARG A 308 23.12 -12.52 1.21
C ARG A 308 22.07 -11.82 0.35
N THR A 309 20.84 -12.34 0.31
CA THR A 309 19.70 -11.76 -0.40
C THR A 309 19.41 -10.34 0.11
N HIS A 310 19.40 -10.15 1.43
CA HIS A 310 19.18 -8.85 2.05
C HIS A 310 20.29 -7.85 1.69
N GLN A 311 21.55 -8.30 1.60
CA GLN A 311 22.66 -7.45 1.18
C GLN A 311 22.48 -6.96 -0.27
N ILE A 312 22.09 -7.84 -1.21
CA ILE A 312 21.81 -7.46 -2.61
C ILE A 312 20.73 -6.36 -2.67
N LEU A 313 19.64 -6.54 -1.92
CA LEU A 313 18.54 -5.59 -1.89
C LEU A 313 18.94 -4.26 -1.24
N THR A 314 19.75 -4.31 -0.19
CA THR A 314 20.26 -3.10 0.49
C THR A 314 21.16 -2.29 -0.44
N SER A 315 22.11 -2.93 -1.13
CA SER A 315 22.98 -2.26 -2.10
C SER A 315 22.19 -1.63 -3.25
N SER A 316 21.15 -2.32 -3.77
CA SER A 316 20.28 -1.76 -4.82
C SER A 316 19.45 -0.57 -4.32
N ALA A 317 18.98 -0.59 -3.08
CA ALA A 317 18.27 0.53 -2.48
C ALA A 317 19.18 1.75 -2.27
N GLU A 318 20.41 1.55 -1.80
CA GLU A 318 21.43 2.61 -1.65
C GLU A 318 21.82 3.23 -3.00
N ALA A 319 21.79 2.46 -4.09
CA ALA A 319 22.03 2.93 -5.45
C ALA A 319 20.85 3.73 -6.05
N GLY A 320 19.67 3.73 -5.42
CA GLY A 320 18.47 4.42 -5.89
C GLY A 320 17.69 3.70 -6.99
N ASP A 321 18.03 2.43 -7.29
CA ASP A 321 17.38 1.62 -8.32
C ASP A 321 15.96 1.17 -7.95
N THR A 322 15.63 1.22 -6.65
CA THR A 322 14.30 0.87 -6.15
C THR A 322 13.75 1.99 -5.28
N THR A 323 12.49 2.35 -5.50
CA THR A 323 11.76 3.26 -4.61
C THR A 323 10.86 2.47 -3.69
N MET A 324 10.81 2.84 -2.42
CA MET A 324 9.95 2.21 -1.40
C MET A 324 8.44 2.36 -1.68
N PHE A 325 8.06 3.33 -2.52
CA PHE A 325 6.68 3.64 -2.85
C PHE A 325 6.58 4.12 -4.30
N SER A 326 5.75 3.46 -5.10
CA SER A 326 5.35 3.99 -6.40
C SER A 326 4.29 5.07 -6.21
N ARG A 327 4.60 6.32 -6.58
CA ARG A 327 3.67 7.46 -6.53
C ARG A 327 2.87 7.50 -7.82
N HIS A 328 1.55 7.43 -7.72
CA HIS A 328 0.67 7.55 -8.89
C HIS A 328 -0.44 8.54 -8.60
N ASN A 329 -0.57 9.58 -9.42
CA ASN A 329 -1.71 10.48 -9.36
C ASN A 329 -2.95 9.73 -9.85
N ALA A 330 -3.93 9.53 -8.96
CA ALA A 330 -5.20 8.90 -9.31
C ALA A 330 -6.04 9.75 -10.29
N PHE A 331 -5.80 11.06 -10.31
CA PHE A 331 -6.50 12.02 -11.18
C PHE A 331 -5.51 12.67 -12.15
N ASN A 332 -5.93 12.78 -13.41
CA ASN A 332 -5.17 13.48 -14.44
C ASN A 332 -5.25 15.00 -14.19
N ASP A 333 -4.17 15.75 -14.43
CA ASP A 333 -4.16 17.22 -14.33
C ASP A 333 -5.27 17.91 -15.16
N LYS A 334 -5.87 17.19 -16.12
CA LYS A 334 -6.97 17.66 -16.96
C LYS A 334 -8.33 17.72 -16.26
N VAL A 335 -8.52 17.13 -15.09
CA VAL A 335 -9.85 16.97 -14.45
C VAL A 335 -10.49 18.30 -14.03
N ASN A 336 -9.69 19.30 -13.63
CA ASN A 336 -10.19 20.62 -13.24
C ASN A 336 -10.11 21.67 -14.36
N ARG A 337 -9.92 21.25 -15.62
CA ARG A 337 -9.73 22.19 -16.73
C ARG A 337 -11.08 22.65 -17.28
N THR A 338 -11.20 23.95 -17.54
CA THR A 338 -12.29 24.51 -18.36
C THR A 338 -11.81 24.60 -19.80
N HIS A 339 -12.47 23.89 -20.71
CA HIS A 339 -12.17 23.95 -22.14
C HIS A 339 -12.75 25.24 -22.77
N ARG A 340 -12.12 25.73 -23.83
CA ARG A 340 -12.60 26.94 -24.53
C ARG A 340 -14.01 26.69 -25.06
N GLY A 341 -14.94 27.60 -24.76
CA GLY A 341 -16.35 27.49 -25.17
C GLY A 341 -17.24 26.73 -24.18
N HIS A 342 -16.65 26.09 -23.16
CA HIS A 342 -17.39 25.46 -22.08
C HIS A 342 -17.64 26.44 -20.94
N ARG A 343 -18.83 26.34 -20.33
CA ARG A 343 -19.25 27.18 -19.22
C ARG A 343 -18.67 26.72 -17.88
N HIS A 344 -18.45 25.42 -17.74
CA HIS A 344 -18.03 24.77 -16.51
C HIS A 344 -16.72 23.99 -16.73
N ASN A 345 -16.00 23.71 -15.64
CA ASN A 345 -14.84 22.83 -15.70
C ASN A 345 -15.27 21.35 -15.91
N SER A 346 -14.34 20.50 -16.34
CA SER A 346 -14.64 19.09 -16.63
C SER A 346 -15.21 18.32 -15.44
N THR A 347 -14.81 18.62 -14.20
CA THR A 347 -15.34 17.99 -12.98
C THR A 347 -16.83 18.32 -12.79
N THR A 348 -17.19 19.59 -12.94
CA THR A 348 -18.56 20.07 -12.81
C THR A 348 -19.44 19.46 -13.90
N GLU A 349 -18.96 19.41 -15.15
CA GLU A 349 -19.68 18.78 -16.26
C GLU A 349 -19.92 17.28 -16.02
N GLN A 350 -18.90 16.59 -15.47
CA GLN A 350 -19.01 15.19 -15.07
C GLN A 350 -20.09 15.01 -13.99
N PHE A 351 -20.07 15.80 -12.91
CA PHE A 351 -21.05 15.68 -11.83
C PHE A 351 -22.47 16.05 -12.27
N VAL A 352 -22.63 17.01 -13.18
CA VAL A 352 -23.95 17.31 -13.78
C VAL A 352 -24.49 16.09 -14.53
N THR A 353 -23.63 15.41 -15.30
CA THR A 353 -24.03 14.30 -16.16
C THR A 353 -24.27 13.01 -15.35
N GLU A 354 -23.40 12.71 -14.40
CA GLU A 354 -23.43 11.45 -13.64
C GLU A 354 -24.32 11.51 -12.39
N GLN A 355 -24.37 12.66 -11.72
CA GLN A 355 -25.03 12.82 -10.41
C GLN A 355 -26.25 13.74 -10.45
N GLY A 356 -26.63 14.26 -11.62
CA GLY A 356 -27.74 15.19 -11.76
C GLY A 356 -27.53 16.51 -10.99
N ALA A 357 -26.27 16.88 -10.74
CA ALA A 357 -25.94 18.08 -10.00
C ALA A 357 -26.51 19.33 -10.69
N ARG A 358 -27.15 20.23 -9.95
CA ARG A 358 -27.59 21.51 -10.49
C ARG A 358 -26.46 22.53 -10.34
N THR A 359 -26.26 23.36 -11.35
CA THR A 359 -25.20 24.39 -11.34
C THR A 359 -25.74 25.80 -11.15
N SER A 360 -27.07 25.97 -11.04
CA SER A 360 -27.73 27.28 -10.89
C SER A 360 -28.91 27.18 -9.93
N PHE A 361 -29.02 28.15 -9.02
CA PHE A 361 -30.03 28.18 -7.95
C PHE A 361 -30.56 29.58 -7.72
N ASN A 362 -31.78 29.65 -7.18
CA ASN A 362 -32.45 30.89 -6.78
C ASN A 362 -32.36 31.17 -5.27
N SER A 363 -31.69 30.30 -4.51
CA SER A 363 -31.45 30.45 -3.07
C SER A 363 -30.13 29.79 -2.67
N VAL A 364 -29.45 30.36 -1.66
CA VAL A 364 -28.23 29.76 -1.09
C VAL A 364 -28.57 28.45 -0.41
N GLN A 365 -29.68 28.40 0.33
CA GLN A 365 -30.11 27.19 1.04
C GLN A 365 -30.32 26.02 0.07
N GLY A 366 -31.02 26.25 -1.05
CA GLY A 366 -31.22 25.22 -2.06
C GLY A 366 -29.92 24.81 -2.76
N ALA A 367 -28.96 25.73 -2.91
CA ALA A 367 -27.63 25.40 -3.39
C ALA A 367 -26.87 24.51 -2.39
N LYS A 368 -26.89 24.84 -1.09
CA LYS A 368 -26.26 24.04 -0.03
C LYS A 368 -26.83 22.62 0.04
N GLU A 369 -28.16 22.49 0.03
CA GLU A 369 -28.84 21.20 0.09
C GLU A 369 -28.50 20.32 -1.12
N ASN A 370 -28.49 20.89 -2.34
CA ASN A 370 -28.08 20.12 -3.52
C ASN A 370 -26.59 19.77 -3.50
N VAL A 371 -25.72 20.67 -3.03
CA VAL A 371 -24.29 20.38 -2.86
C VAL A 371 -24.09 19.24 -1.87
N ALA A 372 -24.77 19.25 -0.72
CA ALA A 372 -24.69 18.16 0.24
C ALA A 372 -25.17 16.82 -0.36
N GLN A 373 -26.26 16.85 -1.12
CA GLN A 373 -26.76 15.68 -1.84
C GLN A 373 -25.74 15.16 -2.88
N THR A 374 -25.21 16.04 -3.72
CA THR A 374 -24.24 15.69 -4.77
C THR A 374 -22.93 15.19 -4.17
N LEU A 375 -22.38 15.86 -3.16
CA LEU A 375 -21.16 15.41 -2.48
C LEU A 375 -21.40 14.09 -1.73
N GLY A 376 -22.60 13.85 -1.22
CA GLY A 376 -22.99 12.59 -0.59
C GLY A 376 -23.18 11.42 -1.56
N SER A 377 -23.48 11.67 -2.83
CA SER A 377 -23.69 10.60 -3.83
C SER A 377 -22.40 10.10 -4.51
N LEU A 378 -21.23 10.65 -4.14
CA LEU A 378 -19.95 10.36 -4.78
C LEU A 378 -19.35 8.99 -4.45
N ASP A 379 -20.01 8.19 -3.62
CA ASP A 379 -19.51 6.90 -3.15
C ASP A 379 -19.20 5.93 -4.31
N SER A 380 -20.01 5.94 -5.38
CA SER A 380 -19.74 5.15 -6.60
C SER A 380 -18.49 5.60 -7.35
N THR A 381 -18.26 6.92 -7.39
CA THR A 381 -17.06 7.51 -8.01
C THR A 381 -15.81 7.15 -7.22
N LEU A 382 -15.89 7.16 -5.88
CA LEU A 382 -14.79 6.75 -5.00
C LEU A 382 -14.45 5.27 -5.14
N LEU A 383 -15.45 4.40 -5.30
CA LEU A 383 -15.23 2.98 -5.57
C LEU A 383 -14.51 2.74 -6.90
N ASP A 384 -14.90 3.44 -7.97
CA ASP A 384 -14.22 3.31 -9.27
C ASP A 384 -12.76 3.81 -9.20
N VAL A 385 -12.51 4.88 -8.44
CA VAL A 385 -11.15 5.35 -8.15
C VAL A 385 -10.35 4.29 -7.39
N ALA A 386 -10.94 3.63 -6.40
CA ALA A 386 -10.30 2.53 -5.66
C ALA A 386 -9.96 1.34 -6.57
N VAL A 387 -10.87 0.95 -7.47
CA VAL A 387 -10.65 -0.12 -8.46
C VAL A 387 -9.52 0.24 -9.43
N LYS A 388 -9.49 1.48 -9.93
CA LYS A 388 -8.40 1.97 -10.79
C LYS A 388 -7.07 1.99 -10.06
N ALA A 389 -7.05 2.47 -8.83
CA ALA A 389 -5.87 2.46 -7.97
C ALA A 389 -5.35 1.03 -7.79
N ARG A 390 -6.24 0.07 -7.46
CA ARG A 390 -5.91 -1.35 -7.30
C ARG A 390 -5.27 -1.94 -8.56
N ARG A 391 -5.87 -1.71 -9.73
CA ARG A 391 -5.32 -2.20 -11.01
C ARG A 391 -3.93 -1.64 -11.27
N GLN A 392 -3.69 -0.37 -10.94
CA GLN A 392 -2.41 0.27 -11.19
C GLN A 392 -1.28 -0.29 -10.32
N GLY A 393 -1.50 -0.49 -9.02
CA GLY A 393 -0.45 -1.10 -8.22
C GLY A 393 -0.37 -2.62 -8.29
N ILE A 394 -1.37 -3.35 -8.80
CA ILE A 394 -1.12 -4.73 -9.27
C ILE A 394 -0.05 -4.71 -10.37
N ARG A 395 -0.15 -3.80 -11.34
CA ARG A 395 0.85 -3.67 -12.42
C ARG A 395 2.22 -3.28 -11.87
N THR A 396 2.23 -2.32 -10.94
CA THR A 396 3.49 -1.86 -10.32
C THR A 396 4.15 -2.97 -9.52
N TYR A 397 3.38 -3.67 -8.67
CA TYR A 397 3.87 -4.80 -7.89
C TYR A 397 4.33 -5.96 -8.78
N ALA A 398 3.62 -6.25 -9.88
CA ALA A 398 4.04 -7.26 -10.83
C ALA A 398 5.41 -6.93 -11.46
N ALA A 399 5.62 -5.67 -11.85
CA ALA A 399 6.91 -5.22 -12.35
C ALA A 399 8.00 -5.30 -11.27
N GLU A 400 7.75 -4.77 -10.08
CA GLU A 400 8.73 -4.69 -8.99
C GLU A 400 9.07 -6.05 -8.35
N GLN A 401 8.11 -6.97 -8.24
CA GLN A 401 8.29 -8.24 -7.53
C GLN A 401 8.48 -9.44 -8.45
N PHE A 402 8.02 -9.34 -9.70
CA PHE A 402 8.12 -10.44 -10.67
C PHE A 402 8.76 -10.04 -12.00
N GLY A 403 9.19 -8.78 -12.18
CA GLY A 403 9.72 -8.30 -13.46
C GLY A 403 8.68 -8.29 -14.58
N ALA A 404 7.38 -8.35 -14.25
CA ALA A 404 6.31 -8.48 -15.22
C ALA A 404 5.76 -7.11 -15.64
N GLU A 405 6.41 -6.50 -16.64
CA GLU A 405 6.12 -5.14 -17.12
C GLU A 405 4.79 -5.06 -17.88
N ASP A 406 4.47 -6.09 -18.66
CA ASP A 406 3.29 -6.12 -19.52
C ASP A 406 2.28 -7.23 -19.15
N GLN A 407 1.16 -7.28 -19.88
CA GLN A 407 0.11 -8.27 -19.60
C GLN A 407 0.54 -9.70 -19.93
N LYS A 408 1.39 -9.88 -20.93
CA LYS A 408 1.87 -11.20 -21.34
C LYS A 408 2.81 -11.77 -20.29
N ASP A 409 3.72 -10.96 -19.75
CA ASP A 409 4.60 -11.36 -18.66
C ASP A 409 3.80 -11.69 -17.40
N ARG A 410 2.78 -10.88 -17.07
CA ARG A 410 1.88 -11.16 -15.95
C ARG A 410 1.16 -12.50 -16.10
N ASN A 411 0.65 -12.80 -17.29
CA ASN A 411 -0.03 -14.06 -17.55
C ASN A 411 0.93 -15.27 -17.42
N ARG A 412 2.20 -15.12 -17.85
CA ARG A 412 3.22 -16.16 -17.66
C ARG A 412 3.49 -16.40 -16.17
N VAL A 413 3.77 -15.34 -15.41
CA VAL A 413 4.01 -15.41 -13.97
C VAL A 413 2.82 -16.04 -13.25
N GLU A 414 1.59 -15.69 -13.63
CA GLU A 414 0.40 -16.28 -13.03
C GLU A 414 0.28 -17.78 -13.31
N ALA A 415 0.57 -18.23 -14.53
CA ALA A 415 0.57 -19.65 -14.88
C ALA A 415 1.60 -20.44 -14.06
N GLU A 416 2.84 -19.94 -13.99
CA GLU A 416 3.92 -20.53 -13.17
C GLU A 416 3.54 -20.55 -11.69
N SER A 417 2.94 -19.47 -11.19
CA SER A 417 2.52 -19.35 -9.80
C SER A 417 1.43 -20.35 -9.44
N ARG A 418 0.45 -20.55 -10.33
CA ARG A 418 -0.62 -21.55 -10.13
C ARG A 418 -0.07 -22.97 -10.12
N GLU A 419 0.91 -23.29 -10.97
CA GLU A 419 1.59 -24.59 -10.97
C GLU A 419 2.38 -24.82 -9.67
N ILE A 420 3.14 -23.81 -9.23
CA ILE A 420 3.87 -23.88 -7.94
C ILE A 420 2.88 -24.11 -6.81
N MET A 421 1.81 -23.31 -6.76
CA MET A 421 0.77 -23.44 -5.73
C MET A 421 0.14 -24.82 -5.74
N ALA A 422 -0.18 -25.41 -6.89
CA ALA A 422 -0.76 -26.76 -6.94
C ALA A 422 0.16 -27.84 -6.35
N ASN A 423 1.47 -27.62 -6.37
CA ASN A 423 2.49 -28.55 -5.85
C ASN A 423 2.94 -28.22 -4.41
N GLU A 424 2.42 -27.16 -3.78
CA GLU A 424 2.76 -26.82 -2.40
C GLU A 424 2.14 -27.81 -1.40
N PRO A 425 2.84 -28.10 -0.29
CA PRO A 425 2.27 -28.83 0.84
C PRO A 425 0.95 -28.20 1.30
N GLU A 426 -0.01 -29.02 1.74
CA GLU A 426 -1.35 -28.56 2.16
C GLU A 426 -1.29 -27.45 3.23
N ARG A 427 -0.27 -27.47 4.10
CA ARG A 427 -0.07 -26.42 5.10
C ARG A 427 0.14 -25.03 4.50
N LEU A 428 0.76 -24.96 3.31
CA LEU A 428 1.13 -23.76 2.58
C LEU A 428 0.09 -23.33 1.54
N GLN A 429 -0.89 -24.17 1.21
CA GLN A 429 -1.96 -23.81 0.30
C GLN A 429 -2.72 -22.54 0.76
N PRO A 430 -3.32 -21.77 -0.16
CA PRO A 430 -4.19 -20.66 0.20
C PRO A 430 -5.27 -21.11 1.17
N LYS A 431 -5.36 -20.44 2.30
CA LYS A 431 -6.37 -20.72 3.33
C LYS A 431 -7.23 -19.49 3.55
N SER A 432 -8.51 -19.74 3.78
CA SER A 432 -9.41 -18.72 4.29
C SER A 432 -8.97 -18.28 5.69
N ARG A 433 -9.42 -17.10 6.08
CA ARG A 433 -9.15 -16.57 7.42
C ARG A 433 -9.69 -17.47 8.54
N SER A 434 -10.86 -18.08 8.32
CA SER A 434 -11.48 -18.98 9.30
C SER A 434 -10.59 -20.20 9.56
N GLU A 435 -10.03 -20.77 8.49
CA GLU A 435 -9.14 -21.93 8.58
C GLU A 435 -7.84 -21.58 9.30
N LYS A 436 -7.21 -20.44 8.98
CA LYS A 436 -6.00 -19.97 9.68
C LYS A 436 -6.25 -19.78 11.17
N ARG A 437 -7.40 -19.23 11.55
CA ARG A 437 -7.76 -19.01 12.97
C ARG A 437 -8.01 -20.31 13.73
N ASN A 438 -8.70 -21.27 13.10
CA ASN A 438 -9.16 -22.48 13.81
C ASN A 438 -8.14 -23.61 13.82
N ARG A 439 -7.30 -23.70 12.78
CA ARG A 439 -6.40 -24.85 12.55
C ARG A 439 -4.94 -24.44 12.35
N GLY A 440 -4.64 -23.13 12.31
CA GLY A 440 -3.32 -22.63 11.92
C GLY A 440 -2.98 -22.87 10.44
N GLY A 441 -1.78 -22.44 10.05
CA GLY A 441 -1.23 -22.62 8.70
C GLY A 441 -1.34 -21.40 7.78
N GLY A 442 -1.02 -21.60 6.50
CA GLY A 442 -0.61 -20.53 5.59
C GLY A 442 0.90 -20.28 5.69
N ARG A 443 1.43 -19.43 4.81
CA ARG A 443 2.85 -19.07 4.85
C ARG A 443 3.14 -18.23 6.08
N ASP A 444 4.10 -18.64 6.89
CA ASP A 444 4.53 -17.85 8.04
C ASP A 444 5.32 -16.59 7.62
N ARG A 445 5.72 -15.79 8.60
CA ARG A 445 6.45 -14.54 8.35
C ARG A 445 7.79 -14.77 7.66
N VAL A 446 8.51 -15.84 8.01
CA VAL A 446 9.80 -16.18 7.42
C VAL A 446 9.59 -16.66 5.99
N GLU A 447 8.62 -17.55 5.76
CA GLU A 447 8.29 -18.10 4.43
C GLU A 447 7.88 -17.02 3.44
N ARG A 448 7.04 -16.07 3.87
CA ARG A 448 6.64 -14.93 3.03
C ARG A 448 7.84 -14.05 2.69
N ASN A 449 8.68 -13.72 3.66
CA ASN A 449 9.84 -12.85 3.43
C ASN A 449 10.91 -13.52 2.57
N LEU A 450 11.26 -14.78 2.84
CA LEU A 450 12.19 -15.57 2.00
C LEU A 450 11.72 -15.59 0.55
N ALA A 451 10.45 -15.95 0.31
CA ALA A 451 9.92 -16.04 -1.05
C ALA A 451 9.91 -14.68 -1.78
N ARG A 452 9.57 -13.59 -1.09
CA ARG A 452 9.52 -12.24 -1.68
C ARG A 452 10.91 -11.68 -1.96
N GLU A 453 11.77 -11.65 -0.94
CA GLU A 453 13.11 -11.07 -1.05
C GLU A 453 13.97 -11.86 -2.05
N GLN A 454 13.84 -13.19 -2.07
CA GLN A 454 14.53 -14.00 -3.07
C GLN A 454 14.08 -13.67 -4.50
N ARG A 455 12.77 -13.50 -4.74
CA ARG A 455 12.27 -13.08 -6.06
C ARG A 455 12.82 -11.73 -6.49
N ARG A 456 12.85 -10.75 -5.59
CA ARG A 456 13.44 -9.43 -5.88
C ARG A 456 14.94 -9.53 -6.13
N ALA A 457 15.68 -10.22 -5.28
CA ALA A 457 17.13 -10.39 -5.47
C ALA A 457 17.44 -11.11 -6.78
N ASN A 458 16.61 -12.06 -7.20
CA ASN A 458 16.75 -12.74 -8.49
C ASN A 458 16.54 -11.80 -9.70
N GLN A 459 15.87 -10.65 -9.55
CA GLN A 459 15.79 -9.64 -10.62
C GLN A 459 17.05 -8.79 -10.72
N PHE A 460 17.76 -8.61 -9.60
CA PHE A 460 19.05 -7.91 -9.57
C PHE A 460 20.23 -8.84 -9.89
N ALA A 461 20.05 -10.14 -9.71
CA ALA A 461 20.97 -11.19 -10.15
C ALA A 461 20.74 -11.56 -11.64
N ASP A 462 21.76 -12.10 -12.32
CA ASP A 462 21.54 -12.72 -13.64
C ASP A 462 20.48 -13.83 -13.53
N SER A 463 19.44 -13.80 -14.36
CA SER A 463 18.46 -14.89 -14.44
C SER A 463 19.17 -16.25 -14.60
N PRO A 464 18.84 -17.30 -13.83
CA PRO A 464 19.46 -18.62 -13.95
C PRO A 464 19.41 -19.19 -15.37
N VAL A 465 18.36 -18.86 -16.13
CA VAL A 465 18.17 -19.26 -17.54
C VAL A 465 19.16 -18.52 -18.44
N VAL A 466 19.38 -17.22 -18.23
CA VAL A 466 20.35 -16.43 -18.98
C VAL A 466 21.78 -16.86 -18.64
N ALA A 467 22.09 -17.10 -17.36
CA ALA A 467 23.37 -17.63 -16.94
C ALA A 467 23.65 -19.01 -17.55
N ALA A 468 22.66 -19.91 -17.57
CA ALA A 468 22.76 -21.22 -18.20
C ALA A 468 22.94 -21.12 -19.73
N ARG A 469 22.15 -20.27 -20.42
CA ARG A 469 22.29 -20.04 -21.86
C ARG A 469 23.67 -19.49 -22.21
N ARG A 470 24.15 -18.49 -21.46
CA ARG A 470 25.46 -17.86 -21.64
C ARG A 470 26.59 -18.87 -21.42
N LYS A 471 26.49 -19.69 -20.37
CA LYS A 471 27.42 -20.81 -20.12
C LYS A 471 27.46 -21.79 -21.28
N THR A 472 26.30 -22.27 -21.74
CA THR A 472 26.20 -23.19 -22.88
C THR A 472 26.80 -22.59 -24.15
N GLU A 473 26.56 -21.29 -24.40
CA GLU A 473 27.13 -20.59 -25.54
C GLU A 473 28.66 -20.53 -25.45
N VAL A 474 29.21 -20.14 -24.31
CA VAL A 474 30.66 -20.08 -24.07
C VAL A 474 31.31 -21.46 -24.26
N GLU A 475 30.71 -22.53 -23.72
CA GLU A 475 31.20 -23.91 -23.87
C GLU A 475 31.14 -24.39 -25.32
N ARG A 476 30.04 -24.09 -26.03
CA ARG A 476 29.88 -24.39 -27.45
C ARG A 476 30.94 -23.68 -28.29
N THR A 477 31.16 -22.39 -28.06
CA THR A 477 32.16 -21.62 -28.83
C THR A 477 33.60 -22.01 -28.47
N ASN A 478 33.89 -22.35 -27.22
CA ASN A 478 35.18 -22.92 -26.82
C ASN A 478 35.48 -24.22 -27.59
N SER A 479 34.48 -25.08 -27.72
CA SER A 479 34.58 -26.35 -28.47
C SER A 479 34.80 -26.10 -29.97
N ALA A 480 34.11 -25.11 -30.55
CA ALA A 480 34.32 -24.70 -31.95
C ALA A 480 35.74 -24.16 -32.18
N MET A 481 36.24 -23.33 -31.26
CA MET A 481 37.61 -22.79 -31.29
C MET A 481 38.66 -23.90 -31.20
N GLN A 482 38.42 -24.95 -30.42
CA GLN A 482 39.29 -26.12 -30.36
C GLN A 482 39.33 -26.87 -31.69
N LYS A 483 38.18 -27.10 -32.32
CA LYS A 483 38.12 -27.74 -33.64
C LYS A 483 38.84 -26.88 -34.71
N MET A 484 38.65 -25.57 -34.69
CA MET A 484 39.35 -24.65 -35.61
C MET A 484 40.86 -24.66 -35.39
N GLN A 485 41.32 -24.70 -34.14
CA GLN A 485 42.74 -24.82 -33.82
C GLN A 485 43.36 -26.11 -34.37
N GLN A 486 42.65 -27.24 -34.27
CA GLN A 486 43.10 -28.54 -34.78
C GLN A 486 43.12 -28.61 -36.31
N THR A 487 42.12 -28.01 -36.97
CA THR A 487 41.91 -28.13 -38.42
C THR A 487 42.64 -27.07 -39.24
N GLN A 488 42.71 -25.84 -38.77
CA GLN A 488 43.31 -24.72 -39.49
C GLN A 488 44.70 -24.35 -38.96
N GLY A 489 45.09 -24.88 -37.80
CA GLY A 489 46.32 -24.51 -37.12
C GLY A 489 46.33 -23.05 -36.63
N GLY A 490 47.36 -22.72 -35.84
CA GLY A 490 47.61 -21.35 -35.39
C GLY A 490 47.08 -21.02 -33.99
N LEU A 491 47.89 -20.23 -33.28
CA LEU A 491 47.65 -19.85 -31.88
C LEU A 491 46.49 -18.86 -31.71
N ILE A 492 46.00 -18.27 -32.81
CA ILE A 492 44.88 -17.33 -32.80
C ILE A 492 43.57 -17.97 -32.32
N TYR A 493 43.39 -19.29 -32.53
CA TYR A 493 42.21 -20.05 -32.10
C TYR A 493 42.37 -20.69 -30.71
N SER A 494 43.44 -20.36 -29.99
CA SER A 494 43.79 -21.04 -28.73
C SER A 494 43.03 -20.52 -27.49
N ALA A 495 42.23 -19.46 -27.65
CA ALA A 495 41.54 -18.86 -26.52
C ALA A 495 40.40 -19.75 -25.99
N ARG A 496 40.35 -19.92 -24.66
CA ARG A 496 39.28 -20.60 -23.92
C ARG A 496 38.80 -19.70 -22.79
N VAL A 497 37.51 -19.40 -22.81
CA VAL A 497 36.85 -18.56 -21.80
C VAL A 497 36.27 -19.47 -20.72
N GLU A 498 36.53 -19.19 -19.45
CA GLU A 498 35.86 -19.92 -18.36
C GLU A 498 34.34 -19.63 -18.42
N PRO A 499 33.48 -20.66 -18.31
CA PRO A 499 32.04 -20.50 -18.53
C PRO A 499 31.34 -19.62 -17.49
N ASN A 500 31.88 -19.57 -16.27
CA ASN A 500 31.25 -18.88 -15.16
C ASN A 500 31.68 -17.41 -15.12
N ARG A 501 30.70 -16.51 -15.19
CA ARG A 501 30.88 -15.07 -14.95
C ARG A 501 31.29 -14.86 -13.50
N GLN A 502 32.34 -14.08 -13.26
CA GLN A 502 32.75 -13.66 -11.91
C GLN A 502 32.41 -12.19 -11.72
N LEU A 503 31.75 -11.83 -10.61
CA LEU A 503 31.54 -10.43 -10.28
C LEU A 503 32.87 -9.79 -9.90
N THR A 504 33.08 -8.53 -10.32
CA THR A 504 34.29 -7.77 -9.96
C THR A 504 34.38 -7.59 -8.45
N ASP A 505 33.23 -7.29 -7.84
CA ASP A 505 33.03 -7.29 -6.39
C ASP A 505 31.85 -8.21 -6.06
N PRO A 506 32.03 -9.27 -5.25
CA PRO A 506 30.92 -10.10 -4.77
C PRO A 506 29.85 -9.32 -3.98
N HIS A 507 30.19 -8.13 -3.47
CA HIS A 507 29.35 -7.26 -2.65
C HIS A 507 28.74 -6.09 -3.42
N ASP A 508 29.18 -5.83 -4.66
CA ASP A 508 28.65 -4.78 -5.53
C ASP A 508 28.51 -5.28 -6.98
N PHE A 509 27.26 -5.52 -7.41
CA PHE A 509 26.97 -5.98 -8.78
C PHE A 509 27.11 -4.87 -9.84
N HIS A 510 27.17 -3.59 -9.43
CA HIS A 510 27.43 -2.45 -10.32
C HIS A 510 28.92 -2.31 -10.66
N ALA A 511 29.81 -2.87 -9.83
CA ALA A 511 31.24 -2.98 -10.12
C ALA A 511 31.54 -3.81 -11.39
N GLY A 512 30.52 -4.43 -11.97
CA GLY A 512 30.58 -5.17 -13.21
C GLY A 512 31.04 -6.60 -12.99
N HIS A 513 31.65 -7.17 -14.02
CA HIS A 513 32.05 -8.58 -14.01
C HIS A 513 33.31 -8.80 -14.80
N PHE A 514 33.89 -9.98 -14.67
CA PHE A 514 34.98 -10.41 -15.50
C PHE A 514 34.88 -11.87 -15.87
N TYR A 515 35.59 -12.21 -16.94
CA TYR A 515 35.83 -13.57 -17.38
C TYR A 515 37.31 -13.87 -17.33
N ARG A 516 37.67 -15.07 -16.90
CA ARG A 516 39.03 -15.58 -17.05
C ARG A 516 39.15 -16.25 -18.42
N VAL A 517 40.16 -15.84 -19.17
CA VAL A 517 40.43 -16.36 -20.51
C VAL A 517 41.85 -16.89 -20.53
N SER A 518 42.00 -18.16 -20.92
CA SER A 518 43.30 -18.74 -21.23
C SER A 518 43.58 -18.65 -22.73
N ALA A 519 44.82 -18.38 -23.12
CA ALA A 519 45.27 -18.46 -24.50
C ALA A 519 46.70 -19.00 -24.56
N THR A 520 47.04 -19.73 -25.62
CA THR A 520 48.39 -20.29 -25.82
C THR A 520 49.25 -19.29 -26.58
N GLN A 521 50.44 -19.00 -26.06
CA GLN A 521 51.41 -18.10 -26.68
C GLN A 521 52.46 -18.87 -27.49
N ALA A 522 53.27 -18.14 -28.26
CA ALA A 522 54.42 -18.71 -28.96
C ALA A 522 55.32 -19.44 -27.94
N GLY A 523 55.72 -20.68 -28.26
CA GLY A 523 56.43 -21.56 -27.32
C GLY A 523 55.54 -22.49 -26.49
N GLY A 524 54.21 -22.49 -26.68
CA GLY A 524 53.30 -23.47 -26.07
C GLY A 524 52.81 -23.13 -24.66
N ASN A 525 53.27 -22.01 -24.08
CA ASN A 525 52.87 -21.58 -22.74
C ASN A 525 51.44 -21.06 -22.70
N LYS A 526 50.66 -21.49 -21.71
CA LYS A 526 49.31 -20.96 -21.44
C LYS A 526 49.40 -19.67 -20.63
N LYS A 527 48.78 -18.61 -21.14
CA LYS A 527 48.61 -17.33 -20.44
C LYS A 527 47.16 -17.17 -20.03
N TRP A 528 46.95 -16.80 -18.77
CA TRP A 528 45.63 -16.43 -18.25
C TRP A 528 45.48 -14.92 -18.17
N VAL A 529 44.28 -14.45 -18.50
CA VAL A 529 43.93 -13.02 -18.50
C VAL A 529 42.53 -12.87 -17.95
N SER A 530 42.34 -11.93 -17.03
CA SER A 530 41.02 -11.45 -16.64
C SER A 530 40.55 -10.37 -17.60
N VAL A 531 39.37 -10.55 -18.20
CA VAL A 531 38.72 -9.58 -19.09
C VAL A 531 37.54 -8.96 -18.34
N PRO A 532 37.72 -7.78 -17.72
CA PRO A 532 36.64 -7.08 -17.02
C PRO A 532 35.70 -6.32 -17.96
N PHE A 533 34.44 -6.26 -17.55
CA PHE A 533 33.33 -5.59 -18.18
C PHE A 533 32.58 -4.76 -17.12
N THR A 534 31.97 -3.67 -17.55
CA THR A 534 31.02 -2.88 -16.76
C THR A 534 29.69 -3.61 -16.63
N GLN A 535 28.80 -3.15 -15.75
CA GLN A 535 27.43 -3.67 -15.65
C GLN A 535 26.68 -3.63 -16.98
N GLU A 536 26.93 -2.63 -17.83
CA GLU A 536 26.36 -2.49 -19.18
C GLU A 536 27.00 -3.39 -20.25
N GLY A 537 27.95 -4.27 -19.90
CA GLY A 537 28.59 -5.17 -20.87
C GLY A 537 29.67 -4.51 -21.74
N LYS A 538 30.14 -3.30 -21.39
CA LYS A 538 31.28 -2.64 -22.04
C LYS A 538 32.59 -3.11 -21.40
N LEU A 539 33.67 -3.21 -22.17
CA LEU A 539 34.99 -3.54 -21.61
C LEU A 539 35.47 -2.47 -20.62
N ALA A 540 35.98 -2.90 -19.47
CA ALA A 540 36.48 -2.05 -18.38
C ALA A 540 38.01 -2.08 -18.27
N GLY A 541 38.59 -1.34 -17.31
CA GLY A 541 40.03 -1.38 -17.01
C GLY A 541 40.94 -0.86 -18.14
N GLY A 542 40.41 0.01 -19.01
CA GLY A 542 41.10 0.56 -20.18
C GLY A 542 41.23 -0.42 -21.35
N LEU A 543 40.47 -1.52 -21.35
CA LEU A 543 40.43 -2.48 -22.44
C LEU A 543 39.54 -2.00 -23.59
N LYS A 544 39.93 -2.31 -24.83
CA LYS A 544 39.16 -2.03 -26.04
C LYS A 544 39.18 -3.24 -26.97
N ALA A 545 38.05 -3.50 -27.63
CA ALA A 545 37.89 -4.58 -28.59
C ALA A 545 37.98 -4.04 -30.03
N TYR A 546 38.68 -4.77 -30.89
CA TYR A 546 38.83 -4.46 -32.32
C TYR A 546 38.66 -5.73 -33.14
N LYS A 547 38.09 -5.63 -34.34
CA LYS A 547 38.07 -6.75 -35.28
C LYS A 547 39.51 -7.12 -35.66
N HIS A 548 39.80 -8.42 -35.73
CA HIS A 548 41.13 -8.89 -36.13
C HIS A 548 41.36 -8.60 -37.62
N PRO A 549 42.46 -7.93 -38.01
CA PRO A 549 42.65 -7.44 -39.37
C PRO A 549 42.70 -8.55 -40.42
N ALA A 550 43.28 -9.71 -40.08
CA ALA A 550 43.40 -10.85 -41.00
C ALA A 550 42.31 -11.93 -40.85
N LYS A 551 41.46 -11.85 -39.82
CA LYS A 551 40.48 -12.91 -39.47
C LYS A 551 39.17 -12.27 -38.99
N PRO A 552 38.22 -12.00 -39.90
CA PRO A 552 37.02 -11.22 -39.58
C PRO A 552 36.14 -11.78 -38.46
N GLY A 553 36.17 -13.10 -38.23
CA GLY A 553 35.43 -13.76 -37.14
C GLY A 553 36.10 -13.68 -35.75
N MET A 554 37.24 -12.99 -35.64
CA MET A 554 38.02 -12.87 -34.40
C MET A 554 38.06 -11.43 -33.91
N VAL A 555 38.10 -11.27 -32.59
CA VAL A 555 38.15 -10.00 -31.88
C VAL A 555 39.42 -9.92 -31.04
N VAL A 556 40.20 -8.88 -31.26
CA VAL A 556 41.42 -8.56 -30.49
C VAL A 556 41.07 -7.61 -29.36
N ILE A 557 41.29 -8.05 -28.13
CA ILE A 557 41.15 -7.22 -26.94
C ILE A 557 42.52 -6.62 -26.60
N ARG A 558 42.59 -5.28 -26.49
CA ARG A 558 43.83 -4.52 -26.27
C ARG A 558 43.76 -3.67 -25.01
N LYS A 559 44.91 -3.45 -24.38
CA LYS A 559 45.13 -2.41 -23.35
C LYS A 559 46.15 -1.43 -23.91
N GLY A 560 45.71 -0.22 -24.26
CA GLY A 560 46.51 0.69 -25.09
C GLY A 560 46.86 0.04 -26.43
N GLN A 561 48.15 0.02 -26.80
CA GLN A 561 48.62 -0.63 -28.04
C GLN A 561 48.86 -2.14 -27.91
N LYS A 562 48.88 -2.70 -26.69
CA LYS A 562 49.23 -4.10 -26.45
C LYS A 562 48.03 -5.02 -26.60
N ALA A 563 48.14 -6.04 -27.46
CA ALA A 563 47.16 -7.12 -27.53
C ALA A 563 47.21 -7.97 -26.25
N VAL A 564 46.07 -8.11 -25.60
CA VAL A 564 45.94 -8.85 -24.33
C VAL A 564 45.53 -10.28 -24.60
N VAL A 565 44.46 -10.47 -25.39
CA VAL A 565 43.93 -11.76 -25.84
C VAL A 565 43.16 -11.59 -27.16
N VAL A 566 43.08 -12.66 -27.95
CA VAL A 566 42.23 -12.73 -29.15
C VAL A 566 41.17 -13.81 -28.91
N VAL A 567 39.90 -13.46 -29.01
CA VAL A 567 38.75 -14.36 -28.84
C VAL A 567 37.93 -14.39 -30.13
N SER A 568 37.03 -15.35 -30.31
CA SER A 568 36.06 -15.27 -31.41
C SER A 568 35.05 -14.14 -31.14
N ALA A 569 34.40 -13.63 -32.21
CA ALA A 569 33.33 -12.65 -32.07
C ALA A 569 32.20 -13.18 -31.18
N GLN A 570 31.82 -14.45 -31.35
CA GLN A 570 30.80 -15.11 -30.53
C GLN A 570 31.20 -15.23 -29.06
N GLN A 571 32.47 -15.54 -28.75
CA GLN A 571 32.97 -15.52 -27.37
C GLN A 571 32.89 -14.11 -26.78
N PHE A 572 33.25 -13.08 -27.55
CA PHE A 572 33.16 -11.70 -27.11
C PHE A 572 31.72 -11.28 -26.81
N ASP A 573 30.80 -11.56 -27.74
CA ASP A 573 29.38 -11.23 -27.60
C ASP A 573 28.76 -11.96 -26.40
N ALA A 574 29.10 -13.24 -26.17
CA ALA A 574 28.61 -13.99 -25.01
C ALA A 574 29.15 -13.45 -23.67
N MET A 575 30.41 -12.99 -23.63
CA MET A 575 30.99 -12.35 -22.43
C MET A 575 30.40 -10.97 -22.14
N ALA A 576 30.01 -10.24 -23.20
CA ALA A 576 29.42 -8.91 -23.14
C ALA A 576 27.88 -8.93 -22.98
N ASP A 577 27.22 -10.08 -23.14
CA ASP A 577 25.76 -10.20 -23.09
C ASP A 577 25.22 -9.94 -21.68
N VAL A 578 24.66 -8.75 -21.48
CA VAL A 578 24.00 -8.30 -20.25
C VAL A 578 22.48 -8.20 -20.40
N ARG A 579 21.90 -8.80 -21.46
CA ARG A 579 20.44 -8.86 -21.63
C ARG A 579 19.85 -9.65 -20.46
N ARG A 580 19.07 -8.94 -19.65
CA ARG A 580 18.35 -9.47 -18.49
C ARG A 580 17.26 -10.44 -18.91
#